data_AF-A0A6J7ZKP5-F1
#
_entry.id   AF-A0A6J7ZKP5-F1
#
_cell.length_a   1.000
_cell.length_b   1.000
_cell.length_c   1.000
_cell.angle_alpha   90.00
_cell.angle_beta   90.00
_cell.angle_gamma   90.00
#
_symmetry.space_group_name_H-M   'P 1'
#
loop_
_entity.id
_entity.type
_entity.pdbx_description
1 polymer ?
#
loop_
_entity_poly.entity_id
_entity_poly.type
_entity_poly.pdbx_seq_one_letter_code
_entity_poly.pdbx_strand_id
1 'polypeptide(L)'
;MSNLSQWFQKTPQWLYWSLFPVLGGLAIVYAGSKTKTQSWVYIGLGFVATAFILSNSSLSGIIWIAQIATAIALKKEFLAKTYPNSLTKSNESNLIKLIAKHRDKIDINNCSKHELVHGLDLPIVYANEIEEMKREGYNFTSLEELSELIGIPEATLNRIEPLVSFGFDMNKEIHHSWRRLNVLSIDELVSLGLHINAAKIVVLERKKRGSYKSFLDFKKRTELPLHLYRHLL
;
A
#
# COMPACT_ATOMS: atom_id res chain seq x y z
N MET A 1 -0.88 -10.33 -26.50
CA MET A 1 -1.39 -9.11 -25.82
C MET A 1 -1.62 -9.47 -24.36
N SER A 2 -1.18 -8.64 -23.42
CA SER A 2 -1.33 -8.89 -21.98
C SER A 2 -2.80 -8.75 -21.55
N ASN A 3 -3.27 -9.48 -20.53
CA ASN A 3 -4.62 -9.30 -19.98
C ASN A 3 -4.85 -7.84 -19.50
N LEU A 4 -3.78 -7.16 -19.10
CA LEU A 4 -3.80 -5.74 -18.73
C LEU A 4 -4.13 -4.85 -19.94
N SER A 5 -3.44 -5.03 -21.06
CA SER A 5 -3.71 -4.27 -22.29
C SER A 5 -5.15 -4.47 -22.78
N GLN A 6 -5.65 -5.71 -22.73
CA GLN A 6 -7.02 -6.05 -23.11
C GLN A 6 -8.05 -5.35 -22.20
N TRP A 7 -7.77 -5.25 -20.89
CA TRP A 7 -8.65 -4.51 -19.97
C TRP A 7 -8.78 -3.03 -20.34
N PHE A 8 -7.66 -2.36 -20.61
CA PHE A 8 -7.67 -0.93 -20.96
C PHE A 8 -8.26 -0.64 -22.35
N GLN A 9 -8.36 -1.65 -23.22
CA GLN A 9 -9.05 -1.54 -24.50
C GLN A 9 -10.58 -1.60 -24.36
N LYS A 10 -11.12 -2.24 -23.31
CA LYS A 10 -12.57 -2.37 -23.10
C LYS A 10 -13.27 -1.01 -23.06
N THR A 11 -14.47 -0.94 -23.62
CA THR A 11 -15.39 0.20 -23.52
C THR A 11 -16.41 -0.08 -22.40
N PRO A 12 -16.35 0.66 -21.27
CA PRO A 12 -17.34 0.49 -20.21
C PRO A 12 -18.75 0.79 -20.71
N GLN A 13 -19.76 0.07 -20.19
CA GLN A 13 -21.15 0.25 -20.62
C GLN A 13 -21.66 1.69 -20.43
N TRP A 14 -21.24 2.36 -19.34
CA TRP A 14 -21.61 3.75 -19.08
C TRP A 14 -21.11 4.72 -20.15
N LEU A 15 -20.02 4.40 -20.85
CA LEU A 15 -19.52 5.24 -21.94
C LEU A 15 -20.51 5.27 -23.11
N TYR A 16 -21.21 4.18 -23.39
CA TYR A 16 -22.27 4.18 -24.41
C TYR A 16 -23.45 5.04 -23.99
N TRP A 17 -23.82 5.04 -22.72
CA TRP A 17 -24.86 5.94 -22.20
C TRP A 17 -24.47 7.41 -22.31
N SER A 18 -23.16 7.72 -22.26
CA SER A 18 -22.63 9.08 -22.41
C SER A 18 -22.87 9.71 -23.78
N LEU A 19 -23.08 8.87 -24.81
CA LEU A 19 -23.35 9.31 -26.17
C LEU A 19 -24.76 9.90 -26.34
N PHE A 20 -25.68 9.61 -25.43
CA PHE A 20 -27.04 10.16 -25.48
C PHE A 20 -27.09 11.53 -24.80
N PRO A 21 -27.59 12.59 -25.46
CA PRO A 21 -27.56 13.95 -24.93
C PRO A 21 -28.17 14.11 -23.53
N VAL A 22 -29.30 13.46 -23.27
CA VAL A 22 -30.03 13.59 -22.00
C VAL A 22 -29.46 12.69 -20.91
N LEU A 23 -28.91 11.53 -21.27
CA LEU A 23 -28.47 10.50 -20.31
C LEU A 23 -26.97 10.60 -19.98
N GLY A 24 -26.19 11.33 -20.77
CA GLY A 24 -24.74 11.23 -20.62
C GLY A 24 -24.15 11.94 -19.40
N GLY A 25 -24.77 13.01 -18.92
CA GLY A 25 -24.41 13.59 -17.63
C GLY A 25 -24.63 12.59 -16.48
N LEU A 26 -25.77 11.87 -16.50
CA LEU A 26 -26.06 10.80 -15.53
C LEU A 26 -25.09 9.62 -15.66
N ALA A 27 -24.63 9.29 -16.87
CA ALA A 27 -23.62 8.25 -17.08
C ALA A 27 -22.28 8.62 -16.43
N ILE A 28 -21.87 9.89 -16.50
CA ILE A 28 -20.68 10.40 -15.81
C ILE A 28 -20.88 10.39 -14.29
N VAL A 29 -22.07 10.76 -13.79
CA VAL A 29 -22.42 10.63 -12.36
C VAL A 29 -22.27 9.18 -11.89
N TYR A 30 -22.82 8.22 -12.64
CA TYR A 30 -22.69 6.80 -12.34
C TYR A 30 -21.22 6.37 -12.28
N ALA A 31 -20.40 6.77 -13.25
CA ALA A 31 -18.97 6.47 -13.27
C ALA A 31 -18.23 7.06 -12.04
N GLY A 32 -18.58 8.28 -11.66
CA GLY A 32 -18.06 8.95 -10.46
C GLY A 32 -18.44 8.22 -9.18
N SER A 33 -19.71 7.86 -9.03
CA SER A 33 -20.22 7.10 -7.88
C SER A 33 -19.53 5.73 -7.76
N LYS A 34 -19.43 4.97 -8.86
CA LYS A 34 -18.80 3.65 -8.90
C LYS A 34 -17.33 3.69 -8.50
N THR A 35 -16.62 4.77 -8.84
CA THR A 35 -15.20 4.97 -8.50
C THR A 35 -14.99 5.78 -7.22
N LYS A 36 -16.06 6.15 -6.51
CA LYS A 36 -16.03 7.03 -5.33
C LYS A 36 -15.32 8.38 -5.59
N THR A 37 -15.43 8.92 -6.81
CA THR A 37 -14.79 10.17 -7.23
C THR A 37 -15.80 11.32 -7.28
N GLN A 38 -15.84 12.15 -6.24
CA GLN A 38 -16.84 13.23 -6.11
C GLN A 38 -16.74 14.27 -7.24
N SER A 39 -15.54 14.61 -7.70
CA SER A 39 -15.37 15.57 -8.80
C SER A 39 -16.09 15.13 -10.07
N TRP A 40 -16.10 13.82 -10.38
CA TRP A 40 -16.81 13.31 -11.56
C TRP A 40 -18.31 13.36 -11.39
N VAL A 41 -18.80 13.13 -10.16
CA VAL A 41 -20.22 13.30 -9.82
C VAL A 41 -20.64 14.75 -10.08
N TYR A 42 -19.88 15.73 -9.60
CA TYR A 42 -20.19 17.14 -9.82
C TYR A 42 -20.10 17.55 -11.30
N ILE A 43 -19.11 17.06 -12.04
CA ILE A 43 -19.00 17.30 -13.49
C ILE A 43 -20.24 16.74 -14.21
N GLY A 44 -20.64 15.51 -13.89
CA GLY A 44 -21.83 14.88 -14.49
C GLY A 44 -23.12 15.64 -14.16
N LEU A 45 -23.32 16.05 -12.91
CA LEU A 45 -24.45 16.90 -12.51
C LEU A 45 -24.44 18.26 -13.22
N GLY A 46 -23.26 18.85 -13.42
CA GLY A 46 -23.08 20.08 -14.18
C GLY A 46 -23.53 19.93 -15.64
N PHE A 47 -23.20 18.81 -16.29
CA PHE A 47 -23.70 18.50 -17.63
C PHE A 47 -25.22 18.33 -17.67
N VAL A 48 -25.84 17.66 -16.69
CA VAL A 48 -27.30 17.55 -16.60
C VAL A 48 -27.96 18.92 -16.47
N ALA A 49 -27.47 19.76 -15.56
CA ALA A 49 -28.02 21.09 -15.33
C ALA A 49 -27.88 21.99 -16.57
N THR A 50 -26.70 22.00 -17.20
CA THR A 50 -26.46 22.80 -18.42
C THR A 50 -27.28 22.31 -19.60
N ALA A 51 -27.44 21.00 -19.78
CA ALA A 51 -28.29 20.43 -20.82
C ALA A 51 -29.77 20.85 -20.65
N PHE A 52 -30.26 20.95 -19.41
CA PHE A 52 -31.62 21.40 -19.13
C PHE A 52 -31.81 22.90 -19.38
N ILE A 53 -30.87 23.73 -18.90
CA ILE A 53 -30.93 25.20 -19.06
C ILE A 53 -30.80 25.59 -20.53
N LEU A 54 -29.97 24.89 -21.29
CA LEU A 54 -29.59 25.26 -22.66
C LEU A 54 -30.26 24.38 -23.73
N SER A 55 -31.29 23.61 -23.36
CA SER A 55 -31.96 22.64 -24.25
C SER A 55 -32.50 23.26 -25.54
N ASN A 56 -32.95 24.51 -25.48
CA ASN A 56 -33.54 25.24 -26.61
C ASN A 56 -32.56 26.23 -27.26
N SER A 57 -31.27 26.12 -26.93
CA SER A 57 -30.22 26.97 -27.49
C SER A 57 -29.38 26.23 -28.55
N SER A 58 -28.76 26.97 -29.45
CA SER A 58 -27.78 26.44 -30.41
C SER A 58 -26.52 25.88 -29.74
N LEU A 59 -26.27 26.19 -28.46
CA LEU A 59 -25.13 25.70 -27.68
C LEU A 59 -25.31 24.26 -27.18
N SER A 60 -26.53 23.70 -27.26
CA SER A 60 -26.83 22.33 -26.84
C SER A 60 -25.93 21.28 -27.51
N GLY A 61 -25.65 21.44 -28.81
CA GLY A 61 -24.74 20.56 -29.55
C GLY A 61 -23.29 20.63 -29.06
N ILE A 62 -22.81 21.81 -28.68
CA ILE A 62 -21.46 22.01 -28.14
C ILE A 62 -21.32 21.32 -26.78
N ILE A 63 -22.33 21.47 -25.92
CA ILE A 63 -22.36 20.83 -24.60
C ILE A 63 -22.37 19.30 -24.73
N TRP A 64 -23.13 18.78 -25.70
CA TRP A 64 -23.14 17.35 -25.99
C TRP A 64 -21.78 16.82 -26.44
N ILE A 65 -21.09 17.54 -27.33
CA ILE A 65 -19.71 17.18 -27.75
C ILE A 65 -18.75 17.24 -26.55
N ALA A 66 -18.83 18.29 -25.72
CA ALA A 66 -18.01 18.44 -24.52
C ALA A 66 -18.25 17.31 -23.50
N GLN A 67 -19.50 16.87 -23.36
CA GLN A 67 -19.87 15.73 -22.52
C GLN A 67 -19.22 14.43 -23.02
N ILE A 68 -19.29 14.14 -24.32
CA ILE A 68 -18.67 12.95 -24.93
C ILE A 68 -17.15 13.00 -24.75
N ALA A 69 -16.53 14.15 -25.04
CA ALA A 69 -15.08 14.33 -24.88
C ALA A 69 -14.65 14.09 -23.42
N THR A 70 -15.42 14.60 -22.46
CA THR A 70 -15.18 14.36 -21.03
C THR A 70 -15.31 12.89 -20.69
N ALA A 71 -16.35 12.20 -21.16
CA ALA A 71 -16.54 10.78 -20.91
C ALA A 71 -15.40 9.92 -21.46
N ILE A 72 -14.88 10.24 -22.66
CA ILE A 72 -13.72 9.57 -23.26
C ILE A 72 -12.47 9.81 -22.41
N ALA A 73 -12.23 11.05 -21.95
CA ALA A 73 -11.10 11.38 -21.10
C ALA A 73 -11.12 10.61 -19.77
N LEU A 74 -12.30 10.46 -19.16
CA LEU A 74 -12.47 9.74 -17.89
C LEU A 74 -12.37 8.21 -18.02
N LYS A 75 -12.52 7.67 -19.23
CA LYS A 75 -12.49 6.20 -19.49
C LYS A 75 -11.24 5.54 -18.91
N LYS A 76 -10.06 6.11 -19.16
CA LYS A 76 -8.77 5.51 -18.77
C LYS A 76 -8.63 5.45 -17.25
N GLU A 77 -8.95 6.54 -16.55
CA GLU A 77 -8.93 6.59 -15.09
C GLU A 77 -10.00 5.67 -14.49
N PHE A 78 -11.19 5.58 -15.10
CA PHE A 78 -12.25 4.69 -14.63
C PHE A 78 -11.78 3.23 -14.65
N LEU A 79 -11.17 2.81 -15.76
CA LEU A 79 -10.64 1.46 -15.91
C LEU A 79 -9.49 1.17 -14.93
N ALA A 80 -8.65 2.16 -14.62
CA ALA A 80 -7.59 2.01 -13.62
C ALA A 80 -8.17 1.84 -12.20
N LYS A 81 -9.14 2.67 -11.82
CA LYS A 81 -9.80 2.61 -10.50
C LYS A 81 -10.66 1.36 -10.28
N THR A 82 -11.14 0.74 -11.35
CA THR A 82 -11.99 -0.46 -11.32
C THR A 82 -11.24 -1.75 -11.67
N TYR A 83 -9.92 -1.68 -11.87
CA TYR A 83 -9.11 -2.87 -12.20
C TYR A 83 -9.17 -3.89 -11.05
N PRO A 84 -9.36 -5.19 -11.32
CA PRO A 84 -9.40 -6.23 -10.28
C PRO A 84 -8.06 -6.36 -9.54
N ASN A 85 -8.10 -6.74 -8.26
CA ASN A 85 -6.91 -6.74 -7.39
C ASN A 85 -5.75 -7.60 -7.93
N SER A 86 -6.06 -8.71 -8.61
CA SER A 86 -5.07 -9.57 -9.25
C SER A 86 -4.37 -8.88 -10.43
N LEU A 87 -3.11 -8.51 -10.25
CA LEU A 87 -2.27 -7.96 -11.31
C LEU A 87 -1.68 -9.10 -12.13
N THR A 88 -2.33 -9.49 -13.23
CA THR A 88 -1.74 -10.49 -14.12
C THR A 88 -0.36 -10.06 -14.59
N LYS A 89 0.61 -10.98 -14.60
CA LYS A 89 1.94 -10.83 -15.23
C LYS A 89 1.87 -9.98 -16.51
N SER A 90 2.23 -8.70 -16.38
CA SER A 90 2.28 -7.75 -17.48
C SER A 90 3.54 -6.91 -17.31
N ASN A 91 4.23 -6.66 -18.41
CA ASN A 91 5.48 -5.89 -18.44
C ASN A 91 5.22 -4.39 -18.70
N GLU A 92 3.95 -3.97 -18.74
CA GLU A 92 3.54 -2.60 -19.06
C GLU A 92 3.58 -1.69 -17.82
N SER A 93 4.78 -1.27 -17.43
CA SER A 93 5.06 -0.46 -16.23
C SER A 93 4.19 0.80 -16.11
N ASN A 94 3.89 1.48 -17.22
CA ASN A 94 3.07 2.70 -17.23
C ASN A 94 1.62 2.46 -16.79
N LEU A 95 1.01 1.34 -17.19
CA LEU A 95 -0.37 1.00 -16.79
C LEU A 95 -0.42 0.57 -15.32
N ILE A 96 0.61 -0.13 -14.86
CA ILE A 96 0.72 -0.55 -13.46
C ILE A 96 0.89 0.68 -12.56
N LYS A 97 1.74 1.64 -12.93
CA LYS A 97 1.87 2.92 -12.22
C LYS A 97 0.54 3.68 -12.15
N LEU A 98 -0.25 3.67 -13.22
CA LEU A 98 -1.56 4.29 -13.24
C LEU A 98 -2.55 3.61 -12.28
N ILE A 99 -2.55 2.28 -12.23
CA ILE A 99 -3.38 1.52 -11.26
C ILE A 99 -2.90 1.82 -9.83
N ALA A 100 -1.59 1.77 -9.60
CA ALA A 100 -0.97 1.98 -8.31
C ALA A 100 -1.27 3.36 -7.71
N LYS A 101 -1.40 4.40 -8.55
CA LYS A 101 -1.84 5.74 -8.13
C LYS A 101 -3.19 5.75 -7.41
N HIS A 102 -4.04 4.76 -7.67
CA HIS A 102 -5.40 4.68 -7.13
C HIS A 102 -5.59 3.55 -6.14
N ARG A 103 -4.52 2.81 -5.80
CA ARG A 103 -4.56 1.73 -4.82
C ARG A 103 -3.74 2.10 -3.60
N ASP A 104 -4.15 1.56 -2.47
CA ASP A 104 -3.31 1.57 -1.28
C ASP A 104 -2.10 0.68 -1.52
N LYS A 105 -0.93 1.16 -1.07
CA LYS A 105 0.31 0.40 -1.16
C LYS A 105 0.26 -0.75 -0.17
N ILE A 106 0.79 -1.90 -0.58
CA ILE A 106 0.95 -3.07 0.26
C ILE A 106 2.25 -2.92 1.02
N ASP A 107 2.14 -2.86 2.34
CA ASP A 107 3.28 -2.85 3.24
C ASP A 107 3.85 -4.25 3.40
N ILE A 108 5.04 -4.54 2.88
CA ILE A 108 5.65 -5.88 2.95
C ILE A 108 5.75 -6.37 4.40
N ASN A 109 6.07 -5.49 5.34
CA ASN A 109 6.32 -5.86 6.73
C ASN A 109 5.02 -6.11 7.52
N ASN A 110 3.90 -5.54 7.08
CA ASN A 110 2.62 -5.62 7.79
C ASN A 110 1.51 -6.34 7.01
N CYS A 111 1.73 -6.67 5.75
CA CYS A 111 0.76 -7.39 4.93
C CYS A 111 0.63 -8.86 5.34
N SER A 112 -0.51 -9.42 4.97
CA SER A 112 -0.81 -10.84 4.99
C SER A 112 -0.22 -11.55 3.77
N LYS A 113 -0.01 -12.86 3.89
CA LYS A 113 0.38 -13.71 2.75
C LYS A 113 -0.63 -13.62 1.58
N HIS A 114 -1.91 -13.50 1.89
CA HIS A 114 -2.95 -13.34 0.87
C HIS A 114 -2.74 -12.07 0.03
N GLU A 115 -2.33 -10.96 0.64
CA GLU A 115 -2.02 -9.71 -0.07
C GLU A 115 -0.77 -9.82 -0.94
N LEU A 116 0.25 -10.55 -0.51
CA LEU A 116 1.42 -10.84 -1.34
C LEU A 116 1.02 -11.62 -2.60
N VAL A 117 0.24 -12.69 -2.44
CA VAL A 117 -0.15 -13.55 -3.55
C VAL A 117 -1.17 -12.87 -4.47
N HIS A 118 -2.27 -12.36 -3.94
CA HIS A 118 -3.36 -11.85 -4.75
C HIS A 118 -3.26 -10.36 -5.06
N GLY A 119 -2.64 -9.58 -4.17
CA GLY A 119 -2.44 -8.15 -4.36
C GLY A 119 -1.26 -7.83 -5.26
N LEU A 120 -0.12 -8.54 -5.09
CA LEU A 120 1.09 -8.32 -5.88
C LEU A 120 1.30 -9.34 -7.01
N ASP A 121 0.47 -10.39 -7.07
CA ASP A 121 0.67 -11.52 -8.00
C ASP A 121 2.05 -12.17 -7.80
N LEU A 122 2.48 -12.31 -6.53
CA LEU A 122 3.70 -13.03 -6.19
C LEU A 122 3.40 -14.54 -6.09
N PRO A 123 4.25 -15.40 -6.68
CA PRO A 123 4.21 -16.83 -6.41
C PRO A 123 4.19 -17.15 -4.91
N ILE A 124 3.40 -18.17 -4.54
CA ILE A 124 3.23 -18.59 -3.14
C ILE A 124 4.56 -18.93 -2.44
N VAL A 125 5.55 -19.40 -3.20
CA VAL A 125 6.88 -19.74 -2.69
C VAL A 125 7.55 -18.51 -2.06
N TYR A 126 7.66 -17.41 -2.82
CA TYR A 126 8.20 -16.15 -2.31
C TYR A 126 7.36 -15.56 -1.17
N ALA A 127 6.03 -15.70 -1.25
CA ALA A 127 5.15 -15.23 -0.19
C ALA A 127 5.36 -15.99 1.13
N ASN A 128 5.66 -17.28 1.07
CA ASN A 128 6.00 -18.09 2.24
C ASN A 128 7.36 -17.68 2.84
N GLU A 129 8.38 -17.47 2.00
CA GLU A 129 9.72 -17.05 2.44
C GLU A 129 9.68 -15.66 3.10
N ILE A 130 8.94 -14.70 2.53
CA ILE A 130 8.73 -13.39 3.16
C ILE A 130 8.03 -13.54 4.52
N GLU A 131 7.02 -14.39 4.62
CA GLU A 131 6.28 -14.64 5.87
C GLU A 131 7.17 -15.33 6.93
N GLU A 132 8.08 -16.21 6.52
CA GLU A 132 9.07 -16.84 7.40
C GLU A 132 10.08 -15.82 7.93
N MET A 133 10.72 -15.04 7.06
CA MET A 133 11.65 -13.97 7.47
C MET A 133 10.99 -12.97 8.43
N LYS A 134 9.73 -12.59 8.18
CA LYS A 134 8.96 -11.73 9.10
C LYS A 134 8.71 -12.38 10.45
N ARG A 135 8.46 -13.69 10.50
CA ARG A 135 8.28 -14.44 11.76
C ARG A 135 9.58 -14.55 12.55
N GLU A 136 10.71 -14.60 11.87
CA GLU A 136 12.04 -14.54 12.47
C GLU A 136 12.40 -13.12 12.97
N GLY A 137 11.57 -12.13 12.69
CA GLY A 137 11.75 -10.75 13.14
C GLY A 137 12.52 -9.88 12.14
N TYR A 138 12.79 -10.37 10.93
CA TYR A 138 13.37 -9.57 9.87
C TYR A 138 12.37 -8.51 9.38
N ASN A 139 12.88 -7.30 9.16
CA ASN A 139 12.08 -6.16 8.71
C ASN A 139 12.68 -5.62 7.41
N PHE A 140 11.96 -5.76 6.32
CA PHE A 140 12.44 -5.36 5.00
C PHE A 140 12.47 -3.84 4.88
N THR A 141 13.56 -3.29 4.35
CA THR A 141 13.70 -1.84 4.16
C THR A 141 13.62 -1.41 2.70
N SER A 142 13.90 -2.32 1.77
CA SER A 142 13.96 -2.02 0.35
C SER A 142 13.55 -3.22 -0.53
N LEU A 143 13.34 -2.97 -1.82
CA LEU A 143 13.01 -4.02 -2.79
C LEU A 143 14.23 -4.89 -3.13
N GLU A 144 15.42 -4.31 -3.07
CA GLU A 144 16.68 -5.00 -3.34
C GLU A 144 16.88 -6.16 -2.36
N GLU A 145 16.51 -5.99 -1.09
CA GLU A 145 16.53 -7.08 -0.10
C GLU A 145 15.63 -8.26 -0.50
N LEU A 146 14.51 -8.02 -1.20
CA LEU A 146 13.68 -9.11 -1.72
C LEU A 146 14.35 -9.83 -2.90
N SER A 147 15.22 -9.18 -3.65
CA SER A 147 16.04 -9.84 -4.68
C SER A 147 17.12 -10.68 -4.02
N GLU A 148 17.85 -10.10 -3.06
CA GLU A 148 19.06 -10.70 -2.47
C GLU A 148 18.73 -11.83 -1.49
N LEU A 149 17.71 -11.66 -0.65
CA LEU A 149 17.38 -12.60 0.42
C LEU A 149 16.35 -13.65 0.00
N ILE A 150 15.36 -13.25 -0.81
CA ILE A 150 14.23 -14.10 -1.23
C ILE A 150 14.44 -14.61 -2.67
N GLY A 151 15.34 -14.01 -3.45
CA GLY A 151 15.58 -14.42 -4.84
C GLY A 151 14.46 -14.02 -5.80
N ILE A 152 13.70 -12.95 -5.48
CA ILE A 152 12.66 -12.46 -6.38
C ILE A 152 13.31 -11.79 -7.60
N PRO A 153 13.00 -12.21 -8.85
CA PRO A 153 13.61 -11.62 -10.04
C PRO A 153 13.33 -10.12 -10.16
N GLU A 154 14.32 -9.33 -10.59
CA GLU A 154 14.21 -7.87 -10.76
C GLU A 154 13.03 -7.45 -11.64
N ALA A 155 12.73 -8.22 -12.70
CA ALA A 155 11.57 -7.95 -13.56
C ALA A 155 10.24 -7.98 -12.77
N THR A 156 10.15 -8.84 -11.76
CA THR A 156 8.99 -8.91 -10.86
C THR A 156 9.00 -7.74 -9.88
N LEU A 157 10.17 -7.40 -9.32
CA LEU A 157 10.32 -6.26 -8.39
C LEU A 157 9.95 -4.93 -9.05
N ASN A 158 10.46 -4.66 -10.25
CA ASN A 158 10.13 -3.47 -11.04
C ASN A 158 8.63 -3.37 -11.36
N ARG A 159 7.95 -4.52 -11.48
CA ARG A 159 6.50 -4.57 -11.71
C ARG A 159 5.73 -4.19 -10.46
N ILE A 160 6.15 -4.66 -9.28
CA ILE A 160 5.43 -4.45 -8.02
C ILE A 160 5.83 -3.18 -7.28
N GLU A 161 7.00 -2.60 -7.60
CA GLU A 161 7.55 -1.38 -6.99
C GLU A 161 6.50 -0.28 -6.72
N PRO A 162 5.68 0.16 -7.69
CA PRO A 162 4.76 1.27 -7.44
C PRO A 162 3.63 0.92 -6.45
N LEU A 163 3.41 -0.37 -6.16
CA LEU A 163 2.35 -0.91 -5.31
C LEU A 163 2.84 -1.27 -3.91
N VAL A 164 4.15 -1.20 -3.68
CA VAL A 164 4.77 -1.66 -2.45
C VAL A 164 5.22 -0.48 -1.60
N SER A 165 5.16 -0.68 -0.28
CA SER A 165 5.81 0.16 0.72
C SER A 165 6.49 -0.70 1.77
N PHE A 166 7.44 -0.11 2.48
CA PHE A 166 8.11 -0.72 3.62
C PHE A 166 7.77 0.13 4.84
N GLY A 167 6.70 -0.26 5.53
CA GLY A 167 6.33 0.38 6.78
C GLY A 167 7.20 -0.14 7.90
N PHE A 168 7.56 0.76 8.80
CA PHE A 168 8.28 0.44 10.00
C PHE A 168 7.32 0.45 11.19
N ASP A 169 6.97 -0.72 11.72
CA ASP A 169 6.13 -0.80 12.90
C ASP A 169 7.00 -0.79 14.17
N MET A 170 7.08 0.39 14.80
CA MET A 170 7.76 0.61 16.07
C MET A 170 7.25 -0.36 17.16
N ASN A 171 5.98 -0.77 17.12
CA ASN A 171 5.36 -1.60 18.15
C ASN A 171 5.79 -3.07 18.03
N LYS A 172 5.98 -3.59 16.81
CA LYS A 172 6.53 -4.93 16.58
C LYS A 172 7.99 -5.03 17.02
N GLU A 173 8.78 -4.00 16.75
CA GLU A 173 10.18 -3.94 17.20
C GLU A 173 10.33 -3.87 18.73
N ILE A 174 9.40 -3.20 19.42
CA ILE A 174 9.38 -3.15 20.90
C ILE A 174 9.31 -4.55 21.49
N HIS A 175 8.76 -5.52 20.77
CA HIS A 175 8.66 -6.91 21.20
C HIS A 175 9.65 -7.85 20.51
N HIS A 176 10.64 -7.40 19.73
CA HIS A 176 11.58 -8.33 19.08
C HIS A 176 13.02 -7.81 18.98
N SER A 177 13.33 -6.64 19.55
CA SER A 177 14.66 -6.03 19.50
C SER A 177 15.16 -5.62 20.89
N TRP A 178 16.41 -5.12 20.95
CA TRP A 178 16.98 -4.45 22.13
C TRP A 178 16.07 -3.37 22.74
N ARG A 179 15.11 -2.82 21.98
CA ARG A 179 14.13 -1.84 22.48
C ARG A 179 13.17 -2.42 23.52
N ARG A 180 13.03 -3.75 23.62
CA ARG A 180 12.36 -4.44 24.75
C ARG A 180 12.88 -3.96 26.10
N LEU A 181 14.17 -3.65 26.18
CA LEU A 181 14.85 -3.14 27.38
C LEU A 181 14.31 -1.78 27.83
N ASN A 182 13.62 -1.03 26.97
CA ASN A 182 12.96 0.23 27.33
C ASN A 182 11.53 0.05 27.86
N VAL A 183 10.88 -1.08 27.60
CA VAL A 183 9.44 -1.27 27.87
C VAL A 183 9.22 -2.29 28.97
N LEU A 184 9.88 -3.44 28.92
CA LEU A 184 9.64 -4.56 29.83
C LEU A 184 9.95 -4.21 31.29
N SER A 185 9.12 -4.68 32.21
CA SER A 185 9.31 -4.60 33.66
C SER A 185 10.46 -5.50 34.14
N ILE A 186 10.82 -5.38 35.41
CA ILE A 186 11.88 -6.22 36.01
C ILE A 186 11.48 -7.69 35.91
N ASP A 187 10.23 -8.03 36.25
CA ASP A 187 9.73 -9.40 36.27
C ASP A 187 9.67 -10.00 34.86
N GLU A 188 9.25 -9.20 33.87
CA GLU A 188 9.25 -9.61 32.46
C GLU A 188 10.67 -9.84 31.93
N LEU A 189 11.63 -8.97 32.27
CA LEU A 189 13.03 -9.15 31.88
C LEU A 189 13.63 -10.43 32.49
N VAL A 190 13.29 -10.72 33.75
CA VAL A 190 13.70 -11.95 34.43
C VAL A 190 13.07 -13.17 33.79
N SER A 191 11.80 -13.11 33.42
CA SER A 191 11.10 -14.20 32.74
C SER A 191 11.71 -14.56 31.37
N LEU A 192 12.36 -13.59 30.71
CA LEU A 192 13.07 -13.80 29.46
C LEU A 192 14.51 -14.32 29.64
N GLY A 193 14.97 -14.52 30.88
CA GLY A 193 16.29 -15.06 31.19
C GLY A 193 17.33 -14.03 31.66
N LEU A 194 16.96 -12.75 31.82
CA LEU A 194 17.88 -11.75 32.38
C LEU A 194 18.07 -11.98 33.89
N HIS A 195 19.31 -12.00 34.35
CA HIS A 195 19.57 -12.09 35.79
C HIS A 195 18.93 -10.90 36.55
N ILE A 196 18.33 -11.16 37.71
CA ILE A 196 17.52 -10.16 38.44
C ILE A 196 18.28 -8.87 38.78
N ASN A 197 19.57 -8.97 39.09
CA ASN A 197 20.41 -7.79 39.33
C ASN A 197 20.63 -6.98 38.05
N ALA A 198 20.80 -7.64 36.91
CA ALA A 198 20.93 -6.97 35.62
C ALA A 198 19.61 -6.29 35.23
N ALA A 199 18.47 -6.97 35.40
CA ALA A 199 17.15 -6.40 35.14
C ALA A 199 16.87 -5.13 35.97
N LYS A 200 17.26 -5.14 37.26
CA LYS A 200 17.19 -3.95 38.12
C LYS A 200 18.04 -2.80 37.59
N ILE A 201 19.28 -3.07 37.16
CA ILE A 201 20.18 -2.06 36.58
C ILE A 201 19.54 -1.43 35.33
N VAL A 202 19.01 -2.23 34.41
CA VAL A 202 18.35 -1.76 33.19
C VAL A 202 17.18 -0.83 33.53
N VAL A 203 16.28 -1.25 34.41
CA VAL A 203 15.07 -0.48 34.74
C VAL A 203 15.42 0.79 35.53
N LEU A 204 16.40 0.74 36.43
CA LEU A 204 16.86 1.92 37.18
C LEU A 204 17.53 2.95 36.26
N GLU A 205 18.43 2.53 35.38
CA GLU A 205 19.12 3.45 34.47
C GLU A 205 18.15 4.15 33.50
N ARG A 206 17.17 3.43 32.94
CA ARG A 206 16.18 4.05 32.05
C ARG A 206 15.20 4.96 32.80
N LYS A 207 14.86 4.66 34.07
CA LYS A 207 14.06 5.58 34.91
C LYS A 207 14.83 6.85 35.24
N LYS A 208 16.15 6.75 35.44
CA LYS A 208 17.00 7.88 35.84
C LYS A 208 17.35 8.82 34.68
N ARG A 209 17.70 8.29 33.50
CA ARG A 209 18.18 9.11 32.37
C ARG A 209 17.33 8.99 31.10
N GLY A 210 16.13 8.41 31.20
CA GLY A 210 15.22 8.18 30.08
C GLY A 210 15.57 6.95 29.24
N SER A 211 14.72 6.66 28.26
CA SER A 211 14.83 5.52 27.36
C SER A 211 16.18 5.46 26.64
N TYR A 212 16.71 4.26 26.44
CA TYR A 212 17.90 4.00 25.64
C TYR A 212 17.63 4.33 24.17
N LYS A 213 18.55 5.07 23.54
CA LYS A 213 18.41 5.49 22.14
C LYS A 213 18.96 4.49 21.14
N SER A 214 19.91 3.65 21.57
CA SER A 214 20.51 2.59 20.77
C SER A 214 21.03 1.46 21.65
N PHE A 215 21.36 0.32 21.05
CA PHE A 215 22.04 -0.76 21.76
C PHE A 215 23.40 -0.32 22.33
N LEU A 216 24.13 0.54 21.61
CA LEU A 216 25.41 1.07 22.08
C LEU A 216 25.22 2.02 23.27
N ASP A 217 24.15 2.83 23.27
CA ASP A 217 23.76 3.68 24.40
C ASP A 217 23.43 2.83 25.64
N PHE A 218 22.65 1.76 25.46
CA PHE A 218 22.37 0.78 26.52
C PHE A 218 23.66 0.17 27.11
N LYS A 219 24.56 -0.32 26.26
CA LYS A 219 25.83 -0.94 26.69
C LYS A 219 26.70 0.05 27.47
N LYS A 220 26.82 1.30 26.99
CA LYS A 220 27.60 2.35 27.66
C LYS A 220 27.00 2.77 29.00
N ARG A 221 25.68 2.80 29.13
CA ARG A 221 25.00 3.28 30.34
C ARG A 221 24.88 2.24 31.44
N THR A 222 24.74 0.98 31.07
CA THR A 222 24.52 -0.12 32.03
C THR A 222 25.80 -0.85 32.40
N GLU A 223 26.84 -0.75 31.56
CA GLU A 223 28.13 -1.46 31.73
C GLU A 223 27.97 -2.97 31.95
N LEU A 224 26.83 -3.53 31.57
CA LEU A 224 26.52 -4.94 31.76
C LEU A 224 27.37 -5.79 30.80
N PRO A 225 27.90 -6.92 31.27
CA PRO A 225 28.56 -7.89 30.40
C PRO A 225 27.61 -8.45 29.32
N LEU A 226 28.07 -8.48 28.06
CA LEU A 226 27.27 -8.91 26.90
C LEU A 226 26.61 -10.29 27.07
N HIS A 227 27.29 -11.23 27.72
CA HIS A 227 26.81 -12.59 27.91
C HIS A 227 25.50 -12.66 28.73
N LEU A 228 25.21 -11.66 29.57
CA LEU A 228 24.03 -11.66 30.42
C LEU A 228 22.72 -11.39 29.67
N TYR A 229 22.78 -10.74 28.51
CA TYR A 229 21.59 -10.27 27.79
C TYR A 229 21.63 -10.58 26.29
N ARG A 230 22.65 -11.32 25.81
CA ARG A 230 22.80 -11.69 24.39
C ARG A 230 21.58 -12.45 23.83
N HIS A 231 20.89 -13.23 24.65
CA HIS A 231 19.69 -13.99 24.27
C HIS A 231 18.40 -13.13 24.19
N LEU A 232 18.50 -11.85 24.58
CA LEU A 232 17.40 -10.88 24.57
C LEU A 232 17.51 -9.89 23.40
N LEU A 233 18.60 -9.97 22.64
CA LEU A 233 18.86 -9.22 21.41
C LEU A 233 18.36 -10.05 20.23
#